data_AF-E1VG73-F1
#
_entry.id   AF-E1VG73-F1
#
_cell.length_a   1.000
_cell.length_b   1.000
_cell.length_c   1.000
_cell.angle_alpha   90.00
_cell.angle_beta   90.00
_cell.angle_gamma   90.00
#
_symmetry.space_group_name_H-M   'P 1'
#
loop_
_entity.id
_entity.type
_entity.pdbx_description
1 polymer ?
#
loop_
_entity_poly.entity_id
_entity_poly.type
_entity_poly.pdbx_seq_one_letter_code
_entity_poly.pdbx_strand_id
1 'polypeptide(L)'
;MRRAADETPTFREPLVELADLFYRQQNWKELVRFCNRALAITHQPMSYPSDQHAWGSQPWDLLSIGLWNLGDKRGAHAAACHALTLEPSSERIRNNVALLARELPKCDALETAFATAPAQKAAEPAV
;
A
#
# COMPACT_ATOMS: atom_id res chain seq x y z
N MET A 1 -4.67 -24.68 7.45
CA MET A 1 -3.61 -23.70 7.09
C MET A 1 -3.40 -22.69 8.22
N ARG A 2 -2.84 -23.12 9.37
CA ARG A 2 -2.66 -22.24 10.54
C ARG A 2 -1.35 -22.48 11.30
N ARG A 3 -0.43 -23.31 10.77
CA ARG A 3 0.84 -23.66 11.44
C ARG A 3 2.08 -23.06 10.77
N ALA A 4 2.00 -22.54 9.54
CA ALA A 4 3.14 -21.91 8.87
C ALA A 4 3.31 -20.41 9.23
N ALA A 5 2.23 -19.75 9.67
CA ALA A 5 2.26 -18.31 9.97
C ALA A 5 2.91 -17.97 11.33
N ASP A 6 2.94 -18.93 12.26
CA ASP A 6 3.47 -18.70 13.61
C ASP A 6 5.00 -18.86 13.70
N GLU A 7 5.62 -19.64 12.80
CA GLU A 7 7.07 -19.89 12.83
C GLU A 7 7.89 -18.83 12.09
N THR A 8 7.28 -18.03 11.20
CA THR A 8 8.00 -16.94 10.52
C THR A 8 7.18 -15.65 10.39
N PRO A 9 7.23 -14.77 11.41
CA PRO A 9 6.54 -13.47 11.42
C PRO A 9 7.02 -12.44 10.37
N THR A 10 7.97 -12.81 9.52
CA THR A 10 8.85 -11.89 8.76
C THR A 10 8.68 -11.95 7.25
N PHE A 11 7.83 -12.82 6.71
CA PHE A 11 7.59 -12.88 5.26
C PHE A 11 6.35 -12.10 4.85
N ARG A 12 6.46 -11.39 3.73
CA ARG A 12 5.41 -10.53 3.19
C ARG A 12 4.22 -11.32 2.65
N GLU A 13 4.48 -12.45 1.99
CA GLU A 13 3.47 -13.35 1.40
C GLU A 13 2.37 -13.82 2.38
N PRO A 14 2.69 -14.46 3.52
CA PRO A 14 1.65 -14.92 4.45
C PRO A 14 0.84 -13.76 5.06
N LEU A 15 1.43 -12.56 5.16
CA LEU A 15 0.70 -11.38 5.63
C LEU A 15 -0.29 -10.87 4.58
N VAL A 16 0.07 -10.92 3.29
CA VAL A 16 -0.83 -10.56 2.19
C VAL A 16 -1.95 -11.59 2.03
N GLU A 17 -1.66 -12.88 2.18
CA GLU A 17 -2.70 -13.92 2.20
C GLU A 17 -3.69 -13.73 3.37
N LEU A 18 -3.18 -13.43 4.57
CA LEU A 18 -4.04 -13.11 5.71
C LEU A 18 -4.86 -11.84 5.48
N ALA A 19 -4.28 -10.82 4.83
CA ALA A 19 -5.00 -9.63 4.43
C ALA A 19 -6.17 -9.98 3.48
N ASP A 20 -5.95 -10.81 2.45
CA ASP A 20 -7.03 -11.25 1.55
C ASP A 20 -8.16 -11.99 2.31
N LEU A 21 -7.80 -12.82 3.29
CA LEU A 21 -8.76 -13.49 4.15
C LEU A 21 -9.57 -12.50 5.01
N PHE A 22 -8.96 -11.44 5.55
CA PHE A 22 -9.68 -10.39 6.26
C PHE A 22 -10.55 -9.54 5.33
N TYR A 23 -10.11 -9.32 4.09
CA TYR A 23 -10.92 -8.66 3.06
C TYR A 23 -12.22 -9.44 2.79
N ARG A 24 -12.12 -10.77 2.61
CA ARG A 24 -13.31 -11.64 2.45
C ARG A 24 -14.22 -11.65 3.67
N GLN A 25 -13.66 -11.51 4.86
CA GLN A 25 -14.41 -11.40 6.12
C GLN A 25 -14.95 -9.99 6.39
N GLN A 26 -14.67 -9.02 5.52
CA GLN A 26 -15.01 -7.60 5.72
C GLN A 26 -14.44 -7.02 7.02
N ASN A 27 -13.34 -7.59 7.52
CA ASN A 27 -12.66 -7.10 8.71
C ASN A 27 -11.62 -6.05 8.31
N TRP A 28 -12.11 -4.84 8.04
CA TRP A 28 -11.32 -3.73 7.50
C TRP A 28 -10.18 -3.29 8.42
N LYS A 29 -10.40 -3.36 9.75
CA LYS A 29 -9.39 -2.97 10.73
C LYS A 29 -8.18 -3.89 10.70
N GLU A 30 -8.42 -5.20 10.70
CA GLU A 30 -7.33 -6.17 10.61
C GLU A 30 -6.71 -6.18 9.21
N LEU A 31 -7.51 -6.00 8.15
CA LEU A 31 -7.01 -5.84 6.79
C LEU A 31 -5.92 -4.76 6.70
N VAL A 32 -6.24 -3.53 7.12
CA VAL A 32 -5.30 -2.39 7.10
C VAL A 32 -4.06 -2.68 7.95
N ARG A 33 -4.25 -3.25 9.14
CA ARG A 33 -3.14 -3.59 10.04
C ARG A 33 -2.16 -4.58 9.40
N PHE A 34 -2.67 -5.64 8.78
CA PHE A 34 -1.82 -6.66 8.14
C PHE A 34 -1.19 -6.17 6.85
N CYS A 35 -1.91 -5.39 6.03
CA CYS A 35 -1.32 -4.70 4.88
C CYS A 35 -0.15 -3.80 5.28
N ASN A 36 -0.31 -2.96 6.31
CA ASN A 36 0.77 -2.10 6.80
C ASN A 36 1.97 -2.90 7.32
N ARG A 37 1.74 -4.03 8.00
CA ARG A 37 2.82 -4.93 8.42
C ARG A 37 3.53 -5.57 7.24
N ALA A 38 2.80 -5.97 6.20
CA ALA A 38 3.37 -6.53 4.97
C ALA A 38 4.24 -5.50 4.24
N LEU A 39 3.76 -4.25 4.13
CA LEU A 39 4.48 -3.15 3.49
C LEU A 39 5.70 -2.67 4.29
N ALA A 40 5.68 -2.83 5.62
CA ALA A 40 6.85 -2.56 6.46
C ALA A 40 8.01 -3.53 6.21
N ILE A 41 7.75 -4.70 5.62
CA ILE A 41 8.78 -5.65 5.23
C ILE A 41 9.33 -5.24 3.85
N THR A 42 10.52 -4.63 3.88
CA THR A 42 11.25 -4.16 2.71
C THR A 42 12.37 -5.10 2.27
N HIS A 43 12.76 -6.06 3.12
CA HIS A 43 13.83 -7.00 2.82
C HIS A 43 13.28 -8.32 2.29
N GLN A 44 13.53 -8.58 1.02
CA GLN A 44 13.21 -9.86 0.39
C GLN A 44 14.39 -10.83 0.56
N PRO A 45 14.21 -11.97 1.25
CA PRO A 45 15.26 -12.96 1.34
C PRO A 45 15.46 -13.64 -0.03
N MET A 46 16.67 -13.51 -0.56
CA MET A 46 17.07 -14.00 -1.89
C MET A 46 17.01 -15.53 -2.04
N SER A 47 16.83 -16.26 -0.94
CA SER A 47 16.90 -17.73 -0.88
C SER A 47 15.55 -18.43 -1.10
N TYR A 48 14.44 -17.69 -1.25
CA TYR A 48 13.11 -18.26 -1.42
C TYR A 48 12.43 -17.72 -2.68
N PRO A 49 11.79 -18.58 -3.51
CA PRO A 49 10.98 -18.11 -4.64
C PRO A 49 9.86 -17.23 -4.12
N SER A 50 9.89 -15.95 -4.45
CA SER A 50 8.89 -14.99 -3.97
C SER A 50 7.69 -14.91 -4.90
N ASP A 51 6.50 -14.85 -4.34
CA ASP A 51 5.32 -14.48 -5.11
C ASP A 51 5.35 -12.98 -5.45
N GLN A 52 5.47 -12.68 -6.74
CA GLN A 52 5.51 -11.30 -7.24
C GLN A 52 4.23 -10.51 -6.87
N HIS A 53 3.10 -11.20 -6.65
CA HIS A 53 1.86 -10.55 -6.23
C HIS A 53 1.95 -9.93 -4.83
N ALA A 54 2.62 -10.60 -3.88
CA ALA A 54 2.77 -10.09 -2.51
C ALA A 54 3.68 -8.86 -2.45
N TRP A 55 4.62 -8.73 -3.39
CA TRP A 55 5.54 -7.59 -3.49
C TRP A 55 5.06 -6.50 -4.46
N GLY A 56 4.04 -6.79 -5.26
CA GLY A 56 3.47 -5.91 -6.27
C GLY A 56 2.33 -5.00 -5.77
N SER A 57 1.33 -4.80 -6.64
CA SER A 57 0.20 -3.88 -6.45
C SER A 57 -0.82 -4.36 -5.42
N GLN A 58 -0.95 -5.68 -5.20
CA GLN A 58 -1.98 -6.29 -4.36
C GLN A 58 -2.07 -5.77 -2.92
N PRO A 59 -0.98 -5.70 -2.12
CA PRO A 59 -1.07 -5.19 -0.75
C PRO A 59 -1.51 -3.72 -0.70
N TRP A 60 -1.14 -2.92 -1.70
CA TRP A 60 -1.53 -1.51 -1.80
C TRP A 60 -2.99 -1.33 -2.20
N ASP A 61 -3.46 -2.16 -3.13
CA ASP A 61 -4.86 -2.17 -3.54
C ASP A 61 -5.79 -2.62 -2.40
N LEU A 62 -5.43 -3.70 -1.68
CA LEU A 62 -6.16 -4.14 -0.48
C LEU A 62 -6.15 -3.08 0.63
N LEU A 63 -5.02 -2.40 0.84
CA LEU A 63 -4.91 -1.30 1.80
C LEU A 63 -5.85 -0.15 1.44
N SER A 64 -5.95 0.21 0.15
CA SER A 64 -6.84 1.27 -0.31
C SER A 64 -8.31 0.98 0.03
N ILE A 65 -8.75 -0.26 -0.16
CA ILE A 65 -10.11 -0.70 0.15
C ILE A 65 -10.35 -0.68 1.66
N GLY A 66 -9.39 -1.18 2.45
CA GLY A 66 -9.48 -1.17 3.90
C GLY A 66 -9.59 0.25 4.48
N LEU A 67 -8.74 1.16 4.05
CA LEU A 67 -8.74 2.56 4.49
C LEU A 67 -10.03 3.29 4.09
N TRP A 68 -10.53 3.02 2.89
CA TRP A 68 -11.80 3.57 2.42
C TRP A 68 -12.98 3.17 3.34
N ASN A 69 -13.06 1.88 3.70
CA ASN A 69 -14.11 1.39 4.60
C ASN A 69 -13.96 1.92 6.04
N LEU A 70 -12.74 2.24 6.48
CA LEU A 70 -12.48 2.88 7.77
C LEU A 70 -12.73 4.40 7.75
N GLY A 71 -13.03 4.99 6.58
CA GLY A 71 -13.32 6.41 6.41
C GLY A 71 -12.09 7.28 6.13
N ASP A 72 -10.89 6.71 6.05
CA ASP A 72 -9.68 7.44 5.66
C ASP A 72 -9.57 7.56 4.14
N LYS A 73 -10.33 8.49 3.56
CA LYS A 73 -10.36 8.73 2.12
C LYS A 73 -9.00 9.18 1.56
N ARG A 74 -8.21 9.93 2.34
CA ARG A 74 -6.90 10.46 1.93
C ARG A 74 -5.87 9.33 1.86
N GLY A 75 -5.78 8.52 2.91
CA GLY A 75 -4.92 7.34 2.93
C GLY A 75 -5.32 6.33 1.85
N ALA A 76 -6.62 6.11 1.65
CA ALA A 76 -7.13 5.22 0.62
C ALA A 76 -6.67 5.64 -0.79
N HIS A 77 -6.82 6.92 -1.14
CA HIS A 77 -6.38 7.44 -2.42
C HIS A 77 -4.87 7.33 -2.61
N ALA A 78 -4.08 7.68 -1.60
CA ALA A 78 -2.62 7.55 -1.66
C ALA A 78 -2.18 6.10 -1.91
N ALA A 79 -2.77 5.15 -1.20
CA ALA A 79 -2.51 3.73 -1.39
C ALA A 79 -2.91 3.24 -2.78
N ALA A 80 -4.06 3.66 -3.31
CA ALA A 80 -4.51 3.31 -4.65
C ALA A 80 -3.59 3.88 -5.75
N CYS A 81 -3.10 5.12 -5.58
CA CYS A 81 -2.11 5.71 -6.48
C CYS A 81 -0.80 4.90 -6.49
N HIS A 82 -0.32 4.48 -5.33
CA HIS A 82 0.85 3.60 -5.26
C HIS A 82 0.61 2.26 -5.96
N ALA A 83 -0.55 1.63 -5.75
CA ALA A 83 -0.91 0.41 -6.47
C ALA A 83 -0.87 0.63 -7.99
N LEU A 84 -1.35 1.78 -8.48
CA LEU A 84 -1.35 2.13 -9.89
C LEU A 84 0.07 2.33 -10.46
N THR A 85 1.00 2.89 -9.66
CA THR A 85 2.40 3.02 -10.11
C THR A 85 3.07 1.66 -10.33
N LEU A 86 2.66 0.64 -9.56
CA LEU A 86 3.18 -0.73 -9.68
C LEU A 86 2.51 -1.50 -10.80
N GLU A 87 1.22 -1.25 -11.05
CA GLU A 87 0.46 -1.94 -12.09
C GLU A 87 -0.41 -0.95 -12.90
N PRO A 88 0.21 -0.15 -13.79
CA PRO A 88 -0.49 0.91 -14.53
C PRO A 88 -1.51 0.36 -15.54
N SER A 89 -1.31 -0.88 -15.99
CA SER A 89 -2.17 -1.56 -16.95
C SER A 89 -3.52 -1.95 -16.36
N SER A 90 -3.65 -2.04 -15.03
CA SER A 90 -4.87 -2.52 -14.38
C SER A 90 -5.98 -1.47 -14.44
N GLU A 91 -7.01 -1.76 -15.24
CA GLU A 91 -8.22 -0.92 -15.31
C GLU A 91 -8.95 -0.84 -13.97
N ARG A 92 -8.95 -1.93 -13.20
CA ARG A 92 -9.58 -1.99 -11.87
C ARG A 92 -8.97 -0.96 -10.92
N ILE A 93 -7.65 -0.90 -10.85
CA ILE A 93 -6.93 0.04 -9.97
C ILE A 93 -7.14 1.48 -10.46
N ARG A 94 -7.10 1.73 -11.78
CA ARG A 94 -7.40 3.06 -12.35
C ARG A 94 -8.80 3.55 -11.97
N ASN A 95 -9.80 2.68 -12.07
CA ASN A 95 -11.17 3.01 -11.69
C ASN A 95 -11.29 3.31 -10.19
N ASN A 96 -10.61 2.54 -9.33
CA ASN A 96 -10.56 2.79 -7.88
C ASN A 96 -9.96 4.17 -7.57
N VAL A 97 -8.80 4.51 -8.17
CA VAL A 97 -8.17 5.82 -8.01
C VAL A 97 -9.11 6.94 -8.44
N ALA A 98 -9.75 6.82 -9.60
CA ALA A 98 -10.68 7.83 -10.11
C ALA A 98 -11.90 8.03 -9.20
N LEU A 99 -12.45 6.94 -8.63
CA LEU A 99 -13.55 7.01 -7.68
C LEU A 99 -13.11 7.72 -6.39
N LEU A 100 -11.98 7.32 -5.82
CA LEU A 100 -11.42 7.91 -4.61
C LEU A 100 -11.09 9.40 -4.79
N ALA A 101 -10.56 9.78 -5.95
CA ALA A 101 -10.24 11.16 -6.30
C ALA A 101 -11.48 12.06 -6.37
N ARG A 102 -12.62 11.53 -6.84
CA ARG A 102 -13.91 12.26 -6.88
C ARG A 102 -14.51 12.47 -5.51
N GLU A 103 -14.30 11.52 -4.62
CA GLU A 103 -14.84 11.46 -3.26
C GLU A 103 -14.00 12.22 -2.24
N LEU A 104 -12.74 12.47 -2.57
CA LEU A 104 -11.91 13.39 -1.82
C LEU A 104 -12.51 14.79 -1.93
N PRO A 105 -12.74 15.46 -0.78
CA PRO A 105 -13.04 16.87 -0.85
C PRO A 105 -11.90 17.53 -1.63
N LYS A 106 -12.24 18.26 -2.71
CA LYS A 106 -11.30 19.15 -3.38
C LYS A 106 -10.63 19.93 -2.26
N CYS A 107 -9.35 19.71 -2.06
CA CYS A 107 -8.61 20.53 -1.12
C CYS A 107 -8.52 21.91 -1.77
N ASP A 108 -9.51 22.78 -1.53
CA ASP A 108 -9.41 24.22 -1.75
C ASP A 108 -8.37 24.88 -0.80
N ALA A 109 -7.38 24.12 -0.34
CA ALA A 109 -6.39 24.53 0.65
C ALA A 109 -5.06 23.75 0.57
N LEU A 110 -4.66 23.24 -0.60
CA LEU A 110 -3.31 22.65 -0.78
C LEU A 110 -2.59 23.11 -2.06
N GLU A 111 -2.92 24.29 -2.61
CA GLU A 111 -1.93 25.01 -3.45
C GLU A 111 -0.75 25.55 -2.60
N THR A 112 -0.85 25.54 -1.27
CA THR A 112 0.12 26.26 -0.42
C THR A 112 1.18 25.38 0.25
N ALA A 113 1.10 24.04 0.20
CA ALA A 113 2.01 23.18 0.98
C ALA A 113 3.09 22.46 0.14
N PHE A 114 2.92 22.31 -1.17
CA PHE A 114 3.95 21.71 -2.04
C PHE A 114 5.02 22.72 -2.50
N ALA A 115 4.89 24.00 -2.15
CA ALA A 115 5.85 25.05 -2.50
C ALA A 115 7.03 25.21 -1.50
N THR A 116 7.22 24.30 -0.54
CA THR A 116 8.31 24.44 0.43
C THR A 116 8.97 23.12 0.78
N ALA A 117 9.68 22.55 -0.19
CA ALA A 117 10.84 21.70 0.09
C ALA A 117 12.04 22.29 -0.66
N PRO A 118 13.04 22.86 0.03
CA PRO A 118 14.27 23.25 -0.65
C PRO A 118 15.00 21.98 -1.07
N ALA A 119 15.43 21.96 -2.34
CA ALA A 119 16.30 20.95 -2.91
C ALA A 119 17.50 20.69 -1.98
N GLN A 120 17.62 19.46 -1.47
CA GLN A 120 18.82 19.04 -0.78
C GLN A 120 19.96 18.94 -1.80
N LYS A 121 20.87 19.89 -1.66
CA LYS A 121 22.08 20.14 -2.43
C LYS A 121 22.99 18.92 -2.42
N ALA A 122 23.45 18.51 -3.61
CA ALA A 122 24.53 17.57 -3.78
C ALA A 122 25.78 18.02 -3.00
N ALA A 123 26.33 17.11 -2.20
CA ALA A 123 27.64 17.26 -1.60
C ALA A 123 28.56 16.19 -2.22
N GLU A 124 29.39 16.62 -3.18
CA GLU A 124 30.69 16.00 -3.42
C GLU A 124 31.52 16.05 -2.13
N PRO A 125 32.41 15.07 -1.93
CA PRO A 125 33.68 15.36 -1.29
C PRO A 125 34.82 15.12 -2.28
N ALA A 126 35.51 16.22 -2.58
CA ALA A 126 36.89 16.20 -3.04
C ALA A 126 37.80 15.79 -1.86
N VAL A 127 38.59 14.72 -2.03
CA VAL A 127 40.01 14.58 -1.63
C VAL A 127 40.62 13.49 -2.50
#